data_AF-A0A6G2QRT6-F1
#
_entry.id   AF-A0A6G2QRT6-F1
#
_cell.length_a   1.000
_cell.length_b   1.000
_cell.length_c   1.000
_cell.angle_alpha   90.00
_cell.angle_beta   90.00
_cell.angle_gamma   90.00
#
_symmetry.space_group_name_H-M   'P 1'
#
loop_
_entity.id
_entity.type
_entity.pdbx_description
1 polymer ?
#
loop_
_entity_poly.entity_id
_entity_poly.type
_entity_poly.pdbx_seq_one_letter_code
_entity_poly.pdbx_strand_id
1 'polypeptide(L)'
;MTTTPPRVSDARVRRLTSTLYGYAFLEDFILLYPVYALLFSDTGLTVWQISSLFALWSVTGVLLEVPSGAWADTVSRRLSLWLGPLLTAAGFALWVLLPSYGAFAVGFVLWGAGGALGSGALEALVHDELERLGA
;
A
#
# COMPACT_ATOMS: atom_id res chain seq x y z
N MET A 1 47.54 0.71 -10.76
CA MET A 1 46.47 -0.25 -11.10
C MET A 1 45.18 0.26 -10.48
N THR A 2 44.40 1.03 -11.24
CA THR A 2 43.06 1.49 -10.86
C THR A 2 42.07 0.41 -11.29
N THR A 3 41.59 -0.39 -10.34
CA THR A 3 40.48 -1.32 -10.61
C THR A 3 39.22 -0.48 -10.80
N THR A 4 38.81 -0.30 -12.06
CA THR A 4 37.50 0.26 -12.38
C THR A 4 36.46 -0.65 -11.69
N PRO A 5 35.59 -0.12 -10.81
CA PRO A 5 34.56 -0.95 -10.19
C PRO A 5 33.72 -1.59 -11.31
N PRO A 6 33.29 -2.85 -11.16
CA PRO A 6 32.45 -3.49 -12.16
C PRO A 6 31.26 -2.56 -12.42
N ARG A 7 31.03 -2.18 -13.68
CA ARG A 7 29.82 -1.44 -14.04
C ARG A 7 28.65 -2.25 -13.49
N VAL A 8 27.96 -1.70 -12.50
CA VAL A 8 26.67 -2.18 -12.02
C VAL A 8 25.89 -2.63 -13.25
N SER A 9 25.25 -3.80 -13.22
CA SER A 9 24.54 -4.24 -14.41
C SER A 9 23.33 -3.34 -14.64
N ASP A 10 23.52 -2.25 -15.37
CA ASP A 10 22.53 -1.20 -15.66
C ASP A 10 21.21 -1.80 -16.13
N ALA A 11 21.27 -2.90 -16.88
CA ALA A 11 20.09 -3.63 -17.34
C ALA A 11 19.23 -4.22 -16.21
N ARG A 12 19.85 -4.80 -15.16
CA ARG A 12 19.11 -5.39 -14.02
C ARG A 12 18.53 -4.32 -13.12
N VAL A 13 19.29 -3.26 -12.85
CA VAL A 13 18.79 -2.09 -12.08
C VAL A 13 17.63 -1.44 -12.83
N ARG A 14 17.77 -1.18 -14.14
CA ARG A 14 16.66 -0.64 -14.96
C ARG A 14 15.40 -1.51 -14.92
N ARG A 15 15.55 -2.83 -14.95
CA ARG A 15 14.40 -3.76 -14.85
C ARG A 15 13.74 -3.72 -13.47
N LEU A 16 14.52 -3.63 -12.40
CA LEU A 16 14.00 -3.44 -11.05
C LEU A 16 13.23 -2.14 -10.97
N THR A 17 13.85 -1.02 -11.37
CA THR A 17 13.23 0.30 -11.42
C THR A 17 11.94 0.32 -12.23
N SER A 18 11.92 -0.27 -13.43
CA SER A 18 10.69 -0.33 -14.24
C SER A 18 9.57 -1.14 -13.58
N THR A 19 9.93 -2.20 -12.85
CA THR A 19 8.95 -3.02 -12.12
C THR A 19 8.37 -2.23 -10.95
N LEU A 20 9.22 -1.52 -10.20
CA LEU A 20 8.80 -0.69 -9.06
C LEU A 20 7.94 0.50 -9.49
N TYR A 21 8.28 1.15 -10.61
CA TYR A 21 7.42 2.21 -11.16
C TYR A 21 6.09 1.67 -11.67
N GLY A 22 6.07 0.49 -12.28
CA GLY A 22 4.81 -0.16 -12.66
C GLY A 22 3.94 -0.48 -11.43
N TYR A 23 4.56 -0.95 -10.36
CA TYR A 23 3.90 -1.17 -9.07
C TYR A 23 3.34 0.14 -8.48
N ALA A 24 4.18 1.18 -8.35
CA ALA A 24 3.77 2.48 -7.80
C ALA A 24 2.65 3.12 -8.64
N PHE A 25 2.73 3.03 -9.96
CA PHE A 25 1.65 3.49 -10.84
C PHE A 25 0.33 2.78 -10.54
N LEU A 26 0.33 1.46 -10.40
CA LEU A 26 -0.90 0.70 -10.11
C LEU A 26 -1.43 0.97 -8.70
N GLU A 27 -0.53 1.20 -7.73
CA GLU A 27 -0.89 1.55 -6.36
C GLU A 27 -1.51 2.95 -6.28
N ASP A 28 -0.95 3.93 -6.99
CA ASP A 28 -1.43 5.33 -6.97
C ASP A 28 -2.59 5.60 -7.95
N PHE A 29 -2.82 4.73 -8.95
CA PHE A 29 -3.88 4.89 -9.95
C PHE A 29 -5.27 4.49 -9.40
N ILE A 30 -5.68 5.14 -8.32
CA ILE A 30 -6.96 4.93 -7.66
C ILE A 30 -7.93 6.05 -8.06
N LEU A 31 -8.82 5.74 -9.03
CA LEU A 31 -9.86 6.66 -9.51
C LEU A 31 -10.95 6.96 -8.46
N LEU A 32 -10.95 6.22 -7.35
CA LEU A 32 -11.93 6.39 -6.28
C LEU A 32 -11.63 7.62 -5.40
N TYR A 33 -10.36 8.05 -5.31
CA TYR A 33 -9.97 9.21 -4.50
C TYR A 33 -10.75 10.50 -4.75
N PRO A 34 -10.99 10.94 -6.00
CA PRO A 34 -11.78 12.14 -6.24
C PRO A 34 -13.27 12.00 -5.94
N VAL A 35 -13.80 10.78 -5.76
CA VAL A 35 -15.25 10.54 -5.72
C VAL A 35 -15.77 9.84 -4.47
N TYR A 36 -14.92 9.25 -3.60
CA TYR A 36 -15.42 8.55 -2.41
C TYR A 36 -16.17 9.47 -1.44
N ALA A 37 -15.79 10.74 -1.36
CA ALA A 37 -16.48 11.69 -0.49
C ALA A 37 -17.92 11.92 -0.97
N LEU A 38 -18.12 11.98 -2.30
CA LEU A 38 -19.45 12.04 -2.91
C LEU A 38 -20.21 10.73 -2.66
N LEU A 39 -19.57 9.56 -2.83
CA LEU A 39 -20.18 8.27 -2.52
C LEU A 39 -20.71 8.20 -1.08
N PHE A 40 -19.93 8.66 -0.10
CA PHE A 40 -20.37 8.66 1.31
C PHE A 40 -21.52 9.63 1.55
N SER A 41 -21.44 10.84 0.98
CA SER A 41 -22.49 11.84 1.08
C SER A 41 -23.80 11.38 0.43
N ASP A 42 -23.73 10.77 -0.76
CA ASP A 42 -24.90 10.23 -1.49
C ASP A 42 -25.52 9.04 -0.75
N THR A 43 -24.72 8.29 0.02
CA THR A 43 -25.22 7.22 0.91
C THR A 43 -25.86 7.78 2.20
N GLY A 44 -25.86 9.10 2.39
CA GLY A 44 -26.49 9.78 3.52
C GLY A 44 -25.64 9.78 4.80
N LEU A 45 -24.32 9.53 4.70
CA LEU A 45 -23.46 9.62 5.88
C LEU A 45 -23.35 11.06 6.37
N THR A 46 -23.51 11.23 7.68
CA THR A 46 -23.23 12.50 8.35
C THR A 46 -21.73 12.77 8.40
N VAL A 47 -21.36 14.05 8.58
CA VAL A 47 -19.95 14.46 8.72
C VAL A 47 -19.25 13.68 9.84
N TRP A 48 -19.91 13.46 10.98
CA TRP A 48 -19.33 12.71 12.09
C TRP A 48 -19.05 11.24 11.76
N GLN A 49 -19.92 10.60 10.97
CA GLN A 49 -19.68 9.24 10.49
C GLN A 49 -18.50 9.19 9.51
N ILE A 50 -18.36 10.18 8.64
CA ILE A 50 -17.20 10.25 7.75
C ILE A 50 -15.93 10.44 8.57
N SER A 51 -15.93 11.36 9.54
CA SER A 51 -14.79 11.57 10.44
C SER A 51 -14.43 10.33 11.25
N SER A 52 -15.41 9.57 11.74
CA SER A 52 -15.13 8.33 12.49
C SER A 52 -14.49 7.24 11.62
N LEU A 53 -14.82 7.19 10.33
CA LEU A 53 -14.18 6.28 9.38
C LEU A 53 -12.69 6.62 9.16
N PHE A 54 -12.36 7.90 9.01
CA PHE A 54 -10.97 8.34 8.93
C PHE A 54 -10.19 8.07 10.23
N ALA A 55 -10.81 8.30 11.38
CA ALA A 55 -10.20 7.95 12.67
C ALA A 55 -9.93 6.44 12.78
N LEU A 56 -10.88 5.60 12.33
CA LEU A 56 -10.73 4.14 12.31
C LEU A 56 -9.58 3.70 11.40
N TRP A 57 -9.46 4.31 10.22
CA TRP A 57 -8.35 4.07 9.30
C TRP A 57 -7.00 4.43 9.91
N SER A 58 -6.89 5.63 10.51
CA SER A 58 -5.66 6.07 11.16
C SER A 58 -5.27 5.17 12.33
N VAL A 59 -6.22 4.81 13.20
CA VAL A 59 -5.96 3.90 14.33
C VAL A 59 -5.52 2.53 13.81
N THR A 60 -6.18 2.01 12.79
CA THR A 60 -5.83 0.72 12.19
C THR A 60 -4.41 0.76 11.62
N GLY A 61 -4.06 1.81 10.88
CA GLY A 61 -2.71 1.99 10.33
C GLY A 61 -1.65 1.99 11.43
N VAL A 62 -1.81 2.83 12.45
CA VAL A 62 -0.86 2.95 13.57
C VAL A 62 -0.73 1.63 14.33
N LEU A 63 -1.84 0.95 14.62
CA LEU A 63 -1.80 -0.33 15.34
C LEU A 63 -1.14 -1.44 14.53
N LEU A 64 -1.28 -1.40 13.21
CA LEU A 64 -0.75 -2.43 12.33
C LEU A 64 0.67 -2.14 11.82
N GLU A 65 1.19 -0.93 11.95
CA GLU A 65 2.51 -0.54 11.43
C GLU A 65 3.65 -1.41 12.00
N VAL A 66 3.76 -1.54 13.31
CA VAL A 66 4.79 -2.38 13.95
C VAL A 66 4.62 -3.87 13.63
N PRO A 67 3.44 -4.50 13.81
CA PRO A 67 3.29 -5.93 13.51
C PRO A 67 3.40 -6.24 12.02
N SER A 68 2.98 -5.35 11.12
CA SER A 68 3.15 -5.54 9.67
C SER A 68 4.62 -5.49 9.25
N GLY A 69 5.41 -4.58 9.82
CA GLY A 69 6.86 -4.54 9.61
C GLY A 69 7.52 -5.85 10.05
N ALA A 70 7.25 -6.30 11.28
CA ALA A 70 7.77 -7.57 11.79
C ALA A 70 7.36 -8.77 10.92
N TRP A 71 6.13 -8.77 10.38
CA TRP A 71 5.68 -9.80 9.45
C TRP A 71 6.40 -9.76 8.11
N ALA A 72 6.62 -8.57 7.54
CA ALA A 72 7.35 -8.39 6.29
C ALA A 72 8.81 -8.89 6.42
N ASP A 73 9.44 -8.65 7.57
CA ASP A 73 10.81 -9.08 7.87
C ASP A 73 10.93 -10.59 8.09
N THR A 74 9.92 -11.22 8.72
CA THR A 74 9.97 -12.65 9.08
C THR A 74 9.41 -13.59 8.02
N VAL A 75 8.45 -13.13 7.21
CA VAL A 75 7.78 -13.98 6.21
C VAL A 75 8.22 -13.64 4.79
N SER A 76 7.88 -12.44 4.29
CA SER A 76 8.36 -11.96 2.99
C SER A 76 7.93 -10.52 2.73
N ARG A 77 8.90 -9.64 2.48
CA ARG A 77 8.66 -8.27 2.02
C ARG A 77 7.83 -8.22 0.74
N ARG A 78 8.12 -9.12 -0.21
CA ARG A 78 7.40 -9.20 -1.49
C ARG A 78 5.93 -9.58 -1.28
N LEU A 79 5.63 -10.50 -0.37
CA LEU A 79 4.26 -10.88 -0.06
C LEU A 79 3.47 -9.71 0.53
N SER A 80 4.07 -8.94 1.44
CA SER A 80 3.44 -7.74 2.01
C SER A 80 3.06 -6.73 0.93
N LEU A 81 3.94 -6.51 -0.06
CA LEU A 81 3.67 -5.62 -1.21
C LEU A 81 2.58 -6.14 -2.14
N TRP A 82 2.34 -7.44 -2.21
CA TRP A 82 1.18 -7.97 -2.96
C TRP A 82 -0.12 -7.83 -2.17
N LEU A 83 -0.08 -8.14 -0.88
CA LEU A 83 -1.29 -8.18 -0.06
C LEU A 83 -1.80 -6.78 0.28
N GLY A 84 -0.94 -5.78 0.43
CA GLY A 84 -1.33 -4.41 0.74
C GLY A 84 -2.37 -3.85 -0.24
N PRO A 85 -2.03 -3.73 -1.54
CA PRO A 85 -2.95 -3.25 -2.56
C PRO A 85 -4.20 -4.14 -2.73
N LEU A 86 -4.08 -5.47 -2.54
CA LEU A 86 -5.22 -6.38 -2.64
C LEU A 86 -6.25 -6.17 -1.52
N LEU A 87 -5.80 -5.91 -0.29
CA LEU A 87 -6.69 -5.56 0.82
C LEU A 87 -7.41 -4.23 0.55
N THR A 88 -6.66 -3.22 0.11
CA THR A 88 -7.23 -1.91 -0.26
C THR A 88 -8.26 -2.06 -1.40
N ALA A 89 -7.93 -2.81 -2.45
CA ALA A 89 -8.83 -3.06 -3.57
C ALA A 89 -10.11 -3.80 -3.13
N ALA A 90 -10.00 -4.78 -2.24
CA ALA A 90 -11.16 -5.47 -1.67
C ALA A 90 -12.04 -4.52 -0.84
N GLY A 91 -11.43 -3.61 -0.07
CA GLY A 91 -12.14 -2.57 0.67
C GLY A 91 -12.92 -1.63 -0.24
N PHE A 92 -12.31 -1.18 -1.33
CA PHE A 92 -12.97 -0.32 -2.31
C PHE A 92 -14.04 -1.04 -3.13
N ALA A 93 -13.82 -2.29 -3.50
CA ALA A 93 -14.87 -3.12 -4.12
C ALA A 93 -16.08 -3.24 -3.19
N LEU A 94 -15.86 -3.44 -1.89
CA LEU A 94 -16.92 -3.51 -0.90
C LEU A 94 -17.71 -2.18 -0.80
N TRP A 95 -17.04 -1.03 -0.86
CA TRP A 95 -17.70 0.29 -0.85
C TRP A 95 -18.67 0.47 -2.03
N VAL A 96 -18.29 -0.01 -3.22
CA VAL A 96 -19.11 0.11 -4.43
C VAL A 96 -20.26 -0.89 -4.45
N LEU A 97 -20.01 -2.13 -4.00
CA LEU A 97 -21.01 -3.21 -4.07
C LEU A 97 -22.09 -3.09 -2.99
N LEU A 98 -21.74 -2.62 -1.80
CA LEU A 98 -22.63 -2.59 -0.63
C LEU A 98 -22.51 -1.25 0.13
N PRO A 99 -22.84 -0.10 -0.49
CA PRO A 99 -22.62 1.22 0.10
C PRO A 99 -23.42 1.37 1.39
N SER A 100 -22.71 1.29 2.51
CA SER A 100 -23.25 1.38 3.86
C SER A 100 -22.14 1.72 4.84
N TYR A 101 -22.47 2.34 5.97
CA TYR A 101 -21.48 2.70 6.98
C TYR A 101 -20.60 1.52 7.41
N GLY A 102 -21.19 0.33 7.61
CA GLY A 102 -20.45 -0.88 7.99
C GLY A 102 -19.47 -1.35 6.90
N ALA A 103 -19.90 -1.36 5.64
CA ALA A 103 -19.04 -1.65 4.51
C ALA A 103 -17.90 -0.64 4.38
N PHE A 104 -18.20 0.64 4.59
CA PHE A 104 -17.20 1.70 4.59
C PHE A 104 -16.17 1.48 5.69
N ALA A 105 -16.61 1.19 6.92
CA ALA A 105 -15.74 0.92 8.06
C ALA A 105 -14.80 -0.26 7.81
N VAL A 106 -15.32 -1.37 7.28
CA VAL A 106 -14.49 -2.53 6.90
C VAL A 106 -13.48 -2.14 5.83
N GLY A 107 -13.88 -1.43 4.78
CA GLY A 107 -12.94 -1.02 3.74
C GLY A 107 -11.88 -0.03 4.22
N PHE A 108 -12.20 0.85 5.18
CA PHE A 108 -11.19 1.71 5.83
C PHE A 108 -10.23 0.91 6.71
N VAL A 109 -10.68 -0.12 7.42
CA VAL A 109 -9.77 -1.05 8.14
C VAL A 109 -8.85 -1.78 7.15
N LEU A 110 -9.41 -2.30 6.05
CA LEU A 110 -8.62 -2.98 5.01
C LEU A 110 -7.61 -2.05 4.35
N TRP A 111 -7.99 -0.79 4.07
CA TRP A 111 -7.08 0.21 3.53
C TRP A 111 -5.98 0.58 4.52
N GLY A 112 -6.30 0.76 5.81
CA GLY A 112 -5.30 1.03 6.85
C GLY A 112 -4.31 -0.13 7.02
N ALA A 113 -4.82 -1.36 7.02
CA ALA A 113 -3.99 -2.57 7.04
C ALA A 113 -3.12 -2.67 5.78
N GLY A 114 -3.69 -2.40 4.61
CA GLY A 114 -2.98 -2.43 3.34
C GLY A 114 -1.83 -1.44 3.29
N GLY A 115 -2.05 -0.21 3.78
CA GLY A 115 -1.01 0.82 3.91
C GLY A 115 0.11 0.41 4.88
N ALA A 116 -0.23 -0.19 6.02
CA ALA A 116 0.76 -0.67 6.98
C ALA A 116 1.66 -1.76 6.39
N LEU A 117 1.12 -2.69 5.58
CA LEU A 117 1.91 -3.71 4.88
C LEU A 117 2.94 -3.15 3.89
N GLY A 118 2.65 -1.99 3.29
CA GLY A 118 3.51 -1.35 2.30
C GLY A 118 4.55 -0.38 2.90
N SER A 119 4.24 0.25 4.05
CA SER A 119 4.92 1.47 4.52
C SER A 119 6.44 1.34 4.70
N GLY A 120 6.94 0.17 5.12
CA GLY A 120 8.38 -0.11 5.24
C GLY A 120 8.90 -1.24 4.35
N ALA A 121 8.00 -2.06 3.80
CA ALA A 121 8.39 -3.25 3.03
C ALA A 121 9.01 -2.89 1.68
N LEU A 122 8.52 -1.81 1.04
CA LEU A 122 8.99 -1.38 -0.27
C LEU A 122 10.42 -0.85 -0.19
N GLU A 123 10.67 0.11 0.70
CA GLU A 123 11.98 0.73 0.87
C GLU A 123 13.05 -0.31 1.21
N ALA A 124 12.74 -1.23 2.12
CA ALA A 124 13.67 -2.28 2.49
C ALA A 124 13.90 -3.29 1.36
N LEU A 125 12.87 -3.66 0.58
CA LEU A 125 13.05 -4.52 -0.59
C LEU A 125 13.93 -3.85 -1.66
N VAL A 126 13.75 -2.54 -1.88
CA VAL A 126 14.58 -1.78 -2.82
C VAL A 126 16.03 -1.77 -2.35
N HIS A 127 16.27 -1.51 -1.06
CA HIS A 127 17.60 -1.54 -0.47
C HIS A 127 18.27 -2.91 -0.65
N ASP A 128 17.60 -3.99 -0.25
CA ASP A 128 18.09 -5.37 -0.35
C ASP A 128 18.42 -5.76 -1.81
N GLU A 129 17.57 -5.36 -2.77
CA GLU A 129 17.80 -5.67 -4.18
C GLU A 129 18.93 -4.84 -4.81
N LEU A 130 19.11 -3.59 -4.40
CA LEU A 130 20.24 -2.76 -4.85
C LEU A 130 21.56 -3.31 -4.31
N GLU A 131 21.61 -3.66 -3.02
CA GLU A 131 22.78 -4.28 -2.41
C GLU A 131 23.14 -5.60 -3.12
N ARG A 132 22.13 -6.45 -3.40
CA ARG A 132 22.31 -7.71 -4.16
C ARG A 132 22.83 -7.48 -5.59
N LEU A 133 22.49 -6.35 -6.20
CA LEU A 133 22.95 -5.97 -7.54
C LEU A 133 24.32 -5.26 -7.53
N GLY A 134 24.87 -4.97 -6.36
CA GLY A 134 26.12 -4.22 -6.18
C GLY A 134 26.00 -2.75 -6.63
N ALA A 135 24.79 -2.19 -6.48
CA ALA A 135 24.44 -0.82 -6.85
C ALA A 135 24.49 0.13 -5.66
#